data_AF-A0A816PFS0-F1
#
_entry.id   AF-A0A816PFS0-F1
#
_cell.length_a   1.000
_cell.length_b   1.000
_cell.length_c   1.000
_cell.angle_alpha   90.00
_cell.angle_beta   90.00
_cell.angle_gamma   90.00
#
_symmetry.space_group_name_H-M   'P 1'
#
loop_
_entity.id
_entity.type
_entity.pdbx_description
1 polymer ?
#
loop_
_entity_poly.entity_id
_entity_poly.type
_entity_poly.pdbx_seq_one_letter_code
_entity_poly.pdbx_strand_id
1 'polypeptide(L)'
;MSESRIVSLSPMLLVLLSLLMASFFDTTAGQIGVCYGMLGDPRPNPSDVVALYKQRNIQRMRLNAPDPEALNALRNSDIELILDVPKTDLDRVASSQAEADTWVRDNVKNYDGVRFRYITVGNEVKPAEPAGRILFQAMQRT
;
A
#
# COMPACT_ATOMS: atom_id res chain seq x y z
N MET A 1 -51.00 -20.43 -21.43
CA MET A 1 -49.53 -20.58 -21.44
C MET A 1 -48.94 -19.20 -21.70
N SER A 2 -48.15 -18.71 -20.75
CA SER A 2 -47.64 -17.33 -20.69
C SER A 2 -46.57 -17.10 -21.76
N GLU A 3 -46.79 -16.17 -22.68
CA GLU A 3 -45.77 -15.68 -23.61
C GLU A 3 -44.75 -14.84 -22.85
N SER A 4 -43.52 -15.34 -22.75
CA SER A 4 -42.37 -14.58 -22.30
C SER A 4 -42.10 -13.46 -23.30
N ARG A 5 -42.51 -12.23 -22.98
CA ARG A 5 -42.14 -11.04 -23.75
C ARG A 5 -40.64 -10.82 -23.61
N ILE A 6 -39.89 -11.21 -24.64
CA ILE A 6 -38.49 -10.84 -24.78
C ILE A 6 -38.48 -9.32 -25.01
N VAL A 7 -38.02 -8.55 -24.02
CA VAL A 7 -37.88 -7.09 -24.14
C VAL A 7 -36.80 -6.82 -25.20
N SER A 8 -37.21 -6.43 -26.41
CA SER A 8 -36.30 -5.99 -27.46
C SER A 8 -35.79 -4.59 -27.12
N LEU A 9 -34.55 -4.49 -26.64
CA LEU A 9 -33.87 -3.23 -26.40
C LEU A 9 -33.42 -2.64 -27.75
N SER A 10 -33.67 -1.35 -27.98
CA SER A 10 -33.21 -0.64 -29.18
C SER A 10 -31.69 -0.77 -29.34
N PRO A 11 -31.15 -0.90 -30.57
CA PRO A 11 -29.71 -0.95 -30.83
C PRO A 11 -28.95 0.22 -30.19
N MET A 12 -29.56 1.41 -30.17
CA MET A 12 -28.98 2.60 -29.56
C MET A 12 -28.87 2.50 -28.04
N LEU A 13 -29.84 1.85 -27.39
CA LEU A 13 -29.83 1.63 -25.94
C LEU A 13 -28.77 0.59 -25.55
N LEU A 14 -28.58 -0.45 -26.38
CA LEU A 14 -27.51 -1.43 -26.20
C LEU A 14 -26.12 -0.79 -26.35
N VAL A 15 -25.94 0.12 -27.32
CA VAL A 15 -24.69 0.88 -27.50
C VAL A 15 -24.45 1.85 -26.33
N LEU A 16 -25.49 2.52 -25.82
CA LEU A 16 -25.35 3.39 -24.66
C LEU A 16 -24.97 2.59 -23.41
N LEU A 17 -25.60 1.44 -23.21
CA LEU A 17 -25.33 0.56 -22.08
C LEU A 17 -23.91 -0.04 -22.18
N SER A 18 -23.46 -0.41 -23.37
CA SER A 18 -22.10 -0.93 -23.55
C SER A 18 -21.04 0.15 -23.34
N LEU A 19 -21.28 1.40 -23.77
CA LEU A 19 -20.40 2.55 -23.47
C LEU A 19 -20.37 2.89 -21.98
N LEU A 20 -21.53 2.81 -21.31
CA LEU A 20 -21.62 2.99 -19.87
C LEU A 20 -20.83 1.90 -19.13
N MET A 21 -21.00 0.63 -19.51
CA MET A 21 -20.19 -0.47 -18.96
C MET A 21 -18.70 -0.29 -19.27
N ALA A 22 -18.34 0.15 -20.49
CA ALA A 22 -16.98 0.49 -20.91
C ALA A 22 -16.34 1.55 -19.99
N SER A 23 -17.10 2.57 -19.57
CA SER A 23 -16.61 3.62 -18.67
C SER A 23 -16.36 3.16 -17.23
N PHE A 24 -16.90 2.00 -16.82
CA PHE A 24 -16.63 1.40 -15.51
C PHE A 24 -15.51 0.34 -15.56
N PHE A 25 -15.02 -0.02 -16.74
CA PHE A 25 -13.82 -0.86 -16.83
C PHE A 25 -12.60 0.01 -16.64
N ASP A 26 -12.09 0.04 -15.41
CA ASP A 26 -10.70 0.41 -15.17
C ASP A 26 -9.84 -0.58 -15.95
N THR A 27 -9.18 -0.10 -17.00
CA THR A 27 -8.12 -0.88 -17.64
C THR A 27 -7.06 -1.08 -16.59
N THR A 28 -6.97 -2.29 -16.04
CA THR A 28 -5.88 -2.70 -15.15
C THR A 28 -4.60 -2.80 -15.97
N ALA A 29 -4.10 -1.68 -16.48
CA ALA A 29 -2.69 -1.54 -16.75
C ALA A 29 -2.00 -1.91 -15.43
N GLY A 30 -1.07 -2.88 -15.47
CA GLY A 30 -0.42 -3.38 -14.25
C GLY A 30 0.03 -2.20 -13.40
N GLN A 31 -0.59 -2.03 -12.24
CA GLN A 31 -0.29 -0.90 -11.36
C GLN A 31 1.18 -1.02 -10.94
N ILE A 32 2.01 -0.05 -11.33
CA ILE A 32 3.44 -0.01 -10.99
C ILE A 32 3.59 0.65 -9.62
N GLY A 33 4.53 0.14 -8.83
CA GLY A 33 4.98 0.77 -7.59
C GLY A 33 6.45 1.15 -7.66
N VAL A 34 6.84 2.13 -6.85
CA VAL A 34 8.22 2.59 -6.73
C VAL A 34 8.62 2.64 -5.26
N CYS A 35 9.86 2.26 -4.94
CA CYS A 35 10.43 2.42 -3.61
C CYS A 35 10.87 3.88 -3.41
N TYR A 36 10.43 4.51 -2.32
CA TYR A 36 10.93 5.82 -1.93
C TYR A 36 12.11 5.65 -0.96
N GLY A 37 13.32 5.61 -1.54
CA GLY A 37 14.56 5.56 -0.77
C GLY A 37 14.88 6.92 -0.12
N MET A 38 15.21 6.91 1.17
CA MET A 38 15.33 8.11 2.01
C MET A 38 16.76 8.42 2.47
N LEU A 39 17.76 7.66 1.99
CA LEU A 39 19.16 7.80 2.43
C LEU A 39 19.99 8.82 1.61
N GLY A 40 19.36 9.56 0.69
CA GLY A 40 20.05 10.57 -0.12
C GLY A 40 20.25 11.89 0.61
N ASP A 41 21.29 12.64 0.25
CA ASP A 41 21.59 13.98 0.77
C ASP A 41 21.92 14.96 -0.38
N PRO A 42 21.16 16.05 -0.58
CA PRO A 42 19.93 16.39 0.13
C PRO A 42 18.78 15.45 -0.25
N ARG A 43 17.96 15.09 0.73
CA ARG A 43 16.75 14.30 0.49
C ARG A 43 15.62 15.21 -0.04
N PRO A 44 14.87 14.80 -1.08
CA PRO A 44 13.67 15.52 -1.52
C PRO A 44 12.60 15.58 -0.42
N ASN A 45 11.86 16.69 -0.33
CA ASN A 45 10.73 16.84 0.60
C ASN A 45 9.66 15.75 0.29
N PRO A 46 9.14 15.02 1.30
CA PRO A 46 8.16 13.96 1.05
C PRO A 46 6.88 14.42 0.33
N SER A 47 6.45 15.66 0.54
CA SER A 47 5.27 16.21 -0.16
C SER A 47 5.51 16.36 -1.66
N ASP A 48 6.72 16.77 -2.05
CA ASP A 48 7.11 16.88 -3.47
C ASP A 48 7.20 15.50 -4.12
N VAL A 49 7.69 14.50 -3.35
CA VAL A 49 7.73 13.11 -3.82
C VAL A 49 6.32 12.56 -4.02
N VAL A 50 5.39 12.80 -3.08
CA VAL A 50 3.98 12.41 -3.24
C VAL A 50 3.35 13.11 -4.46
N ALA A 51 3.61 14.40 -4.64
CA ALA A 51 3.14 15.14 -5.81
C ALA A 51 3.68 14.55 -7.13
N LEU A 52 4.96 14.15 -7.16
CA LEU A 52 5.56 13.46 -8.30
C LEU A 52 4.89 12.12 -8.58
N TYR A 53 4.59 11.32 -7.55
CA TYR A 53 3.87 10.05 -7.72
C TYR A 53 2.51 10.26 -8.38
N LYS A 54 1.75 11.25 -7.90
CA LYS A 54 0.45 11.62 -8.49
C LYS A 54 0.60 12.10 -9.93
N GLN A 55 1.59 12.97 -10.22
CA GLN A 55 1.86 13.46 -11.57
C GLN A 55 2.22 12.34 -12.56
N ARG A 56 2.89 11.29 -12.09
CA ARG A 56 3.31 10.15 -12.91
C ARG A 56 2.34 8.97 -12.87
N ASN A 57 1.17 9.13 -12.24
CA ASN A 57 0.19 8.06 -12.04
C ASN A 57 0.82 6.79 -11.42
N ILE A 58 1.77 6.97 -10.49
CA ILE A 58 2.36 5.89 -9.70
C ILE A 58 1.45 5.70 -8.49
N GLN A 59 0.77 4.56 -8.44
CA GLN A 59 -0.30 4.31 -7.48
C GLN A 59 0.18 3.55 -6.24
N ARG A 60 1.44 3.09 -6.21
CA ARG A 60 2.00 2.36 -5.07
C ARG A 60 3.38 2.86 -4.67
N MET A 61 3.61 2.97 -3.36
CA MET A 61 4.88 3.34 -2.76
C MET A 61 5.35 2.25 -1.80
N ARG A 62 6.66 2.01 -1.73
CA ARG A 62 7.28 1.27 -0.63
C ARG A 62 8.19 2.17 0.18
N LEU A 63 8.05 2.12 1.51
CA LEU A 63 8.95 2.73 2.48
C LEU A 63 9.75 1.65 3.21
N ASN A 64 11.07 1.81 3.25
CA ASN A 64 11.99 0.83 3.85
C ASN A 64 12.08 0.97 5.40
N ALA A 65 11.47 2.00 5.96
CA ALA A 65 11.27 2.22 7.39
C ALA A 65 10.15 3.25 7.60
N PRO A 66 9.51 3.29 8.78
CA PRO A 66 8.58 4.36 9.14
C PRO A 66 9.27 5.72 9.15
N ASP A 67 8.68 6.69 8.45
CA ASP A 67 9.15 8.07 8.36
C ASP A 67 7.95 9.00 8.59
N PRO A 68 7.86 9.69 9.74
CA PRO A 68 6.67 10.48 10.08
C PRO A 68 6.33 11.56 9.04
N GLU A 69 7.34 12.18 8.42
CA GLU A 69 7.11 13.22 7.40
C GLU A 69 6.47 12.63 6.14
N ALA A 70 6.99 11.50 5.63
CA ALA A 70 6.39 10.82 4.48
C ALA A 70 5.01 10.23 4.78
N LEU A 71 4.81 9.63 5.96
CA LEU A 71 3.51 9.12 6.36
C LEU A 71 2.47 10.24 6.47
N ASN A 72 2.84 11.41 7.00
CA ASN A 72 1.97 12.58 7.00
C ASN A 72 1.66 13.07 5.58
N ALA A 73 2.64 13.13 4.69
CA ALA A 73 2.46 13.55 3.29
C ALA A 73 1.58 12.59 2.48
N LEU A 74 1.56 11.30 2.84
CA LEU A 74 0.76 10.27 2.17
C LEU A 74 -0.73 10.28 2.57
N ARG A 75 -1.13 10.97 3.63
CA ARG A 75 -2.53 11.04 4.04
C ARG A 75 -3.42 11.55 2.91
N ASN A 76 -4.49 10.82 2.59
CA ASN A 76 -5.47 11.15 1.56
C ASN A 76 -4.87 11.31 0.15
N SER A 77 -3.71 10.70 -0.13
CA SER A 77 -3.02 10.78 -1.43
C SER A 77 -3.55 9.79 -2.48
N ASP A 78 -4.34 8.80 -2.05
CA ASP A 78 -4.74 7.60 -2.78
C ASP A 78 -3.62 6.63 -3.20
N ILE A 79 -2.37 6.92 -2.81
CA ILE A 79 -1.22 6.02 -3.05
C ILE A 79 -1.26 4.89 -2.02
N GLU A 80 -1.24 3.65 -2.50
CA GLU A 80 -1.14 2.47 -1.65
C GLU A 80 0.29 2.30 -1.12
N LEU A 81 0.43 2.06 0.18
CA LEU A 81 1.72 1.99 0.85
C LEU A 81 2.06 0.57 1.29
N ILE A 82 3.27 0.13 0.92
CA ILE A 82 3.99 -0.96 1.58
C ILE A 82 4.95 -0.34 2.60
N LEU A 83 4.82 -0.71 3.87
CA LEU A 83 5.69 -0.21 4.94
C LEU A 83 6.52 -1.35 5.54
N ASP A 84 7.83 -1.23 5.48
CA ASP A 84 8.74 -2.20 6.08
C ASP A 84 8.87 -2.01 7.61
N VAL A 85 8.87 -3.11 8.36
CA VAL A 85 9.47 -3.17 9.70
C VAL A 85 10.98 -3.29 9.52
N PRO A 86 11.79 -2.31 9.93
CA PRO A 86 13.23 -2.36 9.72
C PRO A 86 13.88 -3.45 10.58
N LYS A 87 15.04 -3.95 10.15
CA LYS A 87 15.79 -5.00 10.90
C LYS A 87 16.04 -4.62 12.36
N THR A 88 16.22 -3.32 12.64
CA THR A 88 16.46 -2.77 13.97
C THR A 88 15.27 -2.91 14.92
N ASP A 89 14.05 -3.05 14.39
CA ASP A 89 12.83 -3.22 15.20
C ASP A 89 12.45 -4.70 15.40
N LEU A 90 13.06 -5.63 14.66
CA LEU A 90 12.64 -7.04 14.66
C LEU A 90 12.76 -7.68 16.04
N ASP A 91 13.85 -7.46 16.77
CA ASP A 91 14.03 -7.98 18.13
C ASP A 91 12.90 -7.51 19.06
N ARG A 92 12.55 -6.22 18.99
CA ARG A 92 11.53 -5.62 19.83
C ARG A 92 10.14 -6.15 19.48
N VAL A 93 9.77 -6.14 18.20
CA VAL A 93 8.48 -6.66 17.71
C VAL A 93 8.34 -8.16 18.00
N ALA A 94 9.41 -8.93 17.87
CA ALA A 94 9.43 -10.36 18.20
C ALA A 94 9.42 -10.64 19.70
N SER A 95 9.63 -9.65 20.58
CA SER A 95 9.78 -9.88 22.04
C SER A 95 8.44 -10.12 22.74
N SER A 96 7.39 -9.35 22.43
CA SER A 96 6.03 -9.55 22.97
C SER A 96 4.94 -9.06 22.02
N GLN A 97 3.69 -9.51 22.20
CA GLN A 97 2.55 -8.96 21.45
C GLN A 97 2.36 -7.47 21.74
N ALA A 98 2.57 -7.03 22.99
CA ALA A 98 2.42 -5.62 23.37
C ALA A 98 3.41 -4.69 22.64
N GLU A 99 4.64 -5.17 22.37
CA GLU A 99 5.63 -4.43 21.60
C GLU A 99 5.25 -4.33 20.11
N ALA A 100 4.72 -5.42 19.54
CA ALA A 100 4.21 -5.42 18.18
C ALA A 100 2.98 -4.49 18.05
N ASP A 101 2.03 -4.55 18.98
CA ASP A 101 0.87 -3.67 19.05
C ASP A 101 1.28 -2.20 19.15
N THR A 102 2.32 -1.92 19.93
CA THR A 102 2.92 -0.58 20.05
C THR A 102 3.50 -0.12 18.71
N TRP A 103 4.26 -0.98 18.03
CA TRP A 103 4.81 -0.66 16.70
C TRP A 103 3.69 -0.37 15.69
N VAL A 104 2.64 -1.20 15.65
CA VAL A 104 1.50 -1.02 14.74
C VAL A 104 0.73 0.26 15.09
N ARG A 105 0.51 0.54 16.38
CA ARG A 105 -0.15 1.79 16.79
C ARG A 105 0.64 3.00 16.30
N ASP A 106 1.94 3.02 16.58
CA ASP A 106 2.78 4.19 16.40
C ASP A 106 3.09 4.46 14.92
N ASN A 107 3.14 3.42 14.08
CA ASN A 107 3.54 3.52 12.66
C ASN A 107 2.41 3.32 11.65
N VAL A 108 1.26 2.78 12.08
CA VAL A 108 0.12 2.49 11.20
C VAL A 108 -1.14 3.21 11.69
N LYS A 109 -1.62 2.87 12.90
CA LYS A 109 -2.93 3.39 13.39
C LYS A 109 -2.94 4.90 13.61
N ASN A 110 -1.81 5.51 13.99
CA ASN A 110 -1.72 6.97 14.16
C ASN A 110 -1.72 7.75 12.82
N TYR A 111 -1.67 7.05 11.69
CA TYR A 111 -1.63 7.64 10.34
C TYR A 111 -2.91 7.39 9.56
N ASP A 112 -4.04 7.75 10.16
CA ASP A 112 -5.34 7.78 9.48
C ASP A 112 -5.26 8.54 8.16
N GLY A 113 -5.90 8.01 7.12
CA GLY A 113 -5.87 8.55 5.76
C GLY A 113 -4.72 8.04 4.90
N VAL A 114 -3.71 7.36 5.46
CA VAL A 114 -2.71 6.61 4.67
C VAL A 114 -3.32 5.28 4.24
N ARG A 115 -3.18 4.93 2.95
CA ARG A 115 -3.70 3.67 2.39
C ARG A 115 -2.67 2.56 2.52
N PHE A 116 -2.51 2.01 3.71
CA PHE A 116 -1.64 0.84 3.91
C PHE A 116 -2.18 -0.37 3.15
N ARG A 117 -1.31 -1.03 2.39
CA ARG A 117 -1.61 -2.26 1.65
C ARG A 117 -0.92 -3.47 2.27
N TYR A 118 0.36 -3.35 2.62
CA TYR A 118 1.11 -4.42 3.28
C TYR A 118 2.07 -3.84 4.32
N ILE A 119 2.28 -4.62 5.39
CA ILE A 119 3.41 -4.46 6.28
C ILE A 119 4.40 -5.58 5.96
N THR A 120 5.63 -5.23 5.65
CA THR A 120 6.71 -6.15 5.27
C THR A 120 7.69 -6.27 6.42
N VAL A 121 7.68 -7.41 7.11
CA VAL A 121 8.49 -7.58 8.32
C VAL A 121 9.92 -7.97 7.93
N GLY A 122 10.84 -7.00 7.99
CA GLY A 122 12.24 -7.16 7.59
C GLY A 122 12.48 -7.05 6.08
N ASN A 123 13.70 -6.63 5.71
CA ASN A 123 14.19 -6.63 4.32
C ASN A 123 15.50 -7.39 4.25
N GLU A 124 15.61 -8.38 3.34
CA GLU A 124 16.82 -9.19 3.13
C GLU A 124 17.38 -9.81 4.42
N VAL A 125 16.48 -10.31 5.29
CA VAL A 125 16.89 -10.99 6.52
C VAL A 125 17.47 -12.36 6.16
N LYS A 126 18.73 -12.60 6.56
CA LYS A 126 19.42 -13.85 6.22
C LYS A 126 19.07 -14.95 7.23
N PRO A 127 18.77 -16.19 6.80
CA PRO A 127 18.45 -17.28 7.73
C PRO A 127 19.53 -17.54 8.79
N ALA A 128 20.80 -17.28 8.46
CA ALA A 128 21.93 -17.51 9.34
C ALA A 128 22.17 -16.38 10.37
N GLU A 129 21.54 -15.22 10.22
CA GLU A 129 21.74 -14.08 11.13
C GLU A 129 20.74 -14.12 12.30
N PRO A 130 21.01 -13.47 13.45
CA PRO A 130 20.12 -13.50 14.61
C PRO A 130 18.67 -13.12 14.26
N ALA A 131 18.49 -12.06 13.45
CA ALA A 131 17.18 -11.62 12.97
C ALA A 131 16.42 -12.70 12.17
N GLY A 132 17.12 -13.61 11.49
CA GLY A 132 16.52 -14.73 10.76
C GLY A 132 15.80 -15.73 11.66
N ARG A 133 16.27 -15.91 12.91
CA ARG A 133 15.68 -16.84 13.87
C ARG A 133 14.35 -16.36 14.44
N ILE A 134 14.17 -15.04 14.49
CA ILE A 134 13.00 -14.38 15.09
C ILE A 134 12.02 -13.84 14.05
N LEU A 135 12.38 -13.87 12.77
CA LEU A 135 11.60 -13.28 11.68
C LEU A 135 10.15 -13.81 11.66
N PHE A 136 9.98 -15.12 11.75
CA PHE A 136 8.66 -15.74 11.76
C PHE A 136 7.84 -15.31 12.98
N GLN A 137 8.47 -15.20 14.15
CA GLN A 137 7.82 -14.75 15.37
C GLN A 137 7.41 -13.27 15.28
N ALA A 138 8.24 -12.41 14.69
CA ALA A 138 7.88 -11.03 14.41
C ALA A 138 6.66 -10.96 13.48
N MET A 139 6.67 -11.71 12.36
CA MET A 139 5.55 -11.78 11.42
C MET A 139 4.24 -12.23 12.05
N GLN A 140 4.28 -13.18 12.99
CA GLN A 140 3.07 -13.67 13.66
C GLN A 140 2.44 -12.64 14.62
N ARG A 141 3.21 -11.65 15.07
CA ARG A 141 2.79 -10.67 16.09
C ARG A 141 2.40 -9.32 15.51
N THR A 142 2.87 -9.01 14.30
CA THR A 142 2.61 -7.74 13.60
C THR A 142 1.26 -7.80 12.88
#